data_AF-A0A1M5YVW4-F1
#
_entry.id   AF-A0A1M5YVW4-F1
#
_cell.length_a   1.000
_cell.length_b   1.000
_cell.length_c   1.000
_cell.angle_alpha   90.00
_cell.angle_beta   90.00
_cell.angle_gamma   90.00
#
_symmetry.space_group_name_H-M   'P 1'
#
loop_
_entity.id
_entity.type
_entity.pdbx_description
1 polymer ?
#
loop_
_entity_poly.entity_id
_entity_poly.type
_entity_poly.pdbx_seq_one_letter_code
_entity_poly.pdbx_strand_id
1 'polypeptide(L)'
;MAVISEVKCGRCDRRYSGFRSRCPYCGARRNKRGKHADDTENAKAKVIIGVLLLVVLIAAAMILILSLPGKTDPDAQGAESPTYSDDGNNTSASPGGDANTSDDANAGASTSPSDDANAGASTSPSDDANAGASTSPPIDPNAKVQSVSIMYGGEAKVDVTMKVGETLPLKVKMTPEIEGKVAQWDTSDATVATVTMDGVVKAISKGKTTLTLTIDGVKAECTVRVRDK
;
A
#
# COMPACT_ATOMS: atom_id res chain seq x y z
N MET A 1 0.74 41.85 15.63
CA MET A 1 1.50 40.58 15.67
C MET A 1 1.55 40.02 14.25
N ALA A 2 2.73 39.70 13.71
CA ALA A 2 2.82 39.18 12.35
C ALA A 2 2.55 37.66 12.34
N VAL A 3 1.45 37.24 11.74
CA VAL A 3 1.15 35.81 11.57
C VAL A 3 2.12 35.25 10.52
N ILE A 4 3.11 34.47 10.98
CA ILE A 4 4.07 33.82 10.09
C ILE A 4 3.31 32.78 9.27
N SER A 5 3.13 33.03 7.98
CA SER A 5 2.42 32.10 7.10
C SER A 5 3.23 30.82 6.94
N GLU A 6 2.65 29.68 7.33
CA GLU A 6 3.24 28.36 7.12
C GLU A 6 2.86 27.79 5.76
N VAL A 7 3.81 27.14 5.11
CA VAL A 7 3.63 26.51 3.80
C VAL A 7 3.96 25.02 3.90
N LYS A 8 3.10 24.16 3.35
CA LYS A 8 3.33 22.71 3.24
C LYS A 8 4.31 22.42 2.09
N CYS A 9 5.29 21.55 2.30
CA CYS A 9 6.20 21.15 1.22
C CYS A 9 5.62 20.04 0.34
N GLY A 10 5.32 20.28 -0.94
CA GLY A 10 4.85 19.23 -1.85
C GLY A 10 5.82 18.07 -2.13
N ARG A 11 7.07 18.12 -1.62
CA ARG A 11 8.01 16.98 -1.70
C ARG A 11 7.98 16.09 -0.44
N CYS A 12 7.94 16.67 0.75
CA CYS A 12 8.09 15.94 2.03
C CYS A 12 6.98 16.21 3.05
N ASP A 13 5.90 16.89 2.64
CA ASP A 13 4.68 17.23 3.38
C ASP A 13 4.79 17.98 4.73
N ARG A 14 6.00 18.14 5.28
CA ARG A 14 6.29 18.99 6.44
C ARG A 14 5.94 20.46 6.18
N ARG A 15 5.40 21.13 7.19
CA ARG A 15 5.17 22.59 7.23
C ARG A 15 6.49 23.30 7.55
N TYR A 16 6.66 24.51 7.01
CA TYR A 16 7.79 25.38 7.30
C TYR A 16 7.41 26.84 7.00
N SER A 17 8.20 27.78 7.53
CA SER A 17 7.97 29.22 7.32
C SER A 17 7.95 29.60 5.83
N GLY A 18 6.86 30.25 5.41
CA GLY A 18 6.62 30.76 4.07
C GLY A 18 7.56 31.88 3.61
N PHE A 19 8.52 32.29 4.43
CA PHE A 19 9.64 33.14 3.99
C PHE A 19 10.69 32.34 3.18
N ARG A 20 10.93 31.06 3.48
CA ARG A 20 12.01 30.28 2.85
C ARG A 20 11.63 29.82 1.44
N SER A 21 12.38 30.22 0.41
CA SER A 21 12.13 29.83 -1.00
C SER A 21 12.35 28.33 -1.30
N ARG A 22 12.99 27.62 -0.37
CA ARG A 22 13.38 26.21 -0.47
C ARG A 22 13.11 25.53 0.88
N CYS A 23 12.62 24.29 0.85
CA CYS A 23 12.30 23.53 2.06
C CYS A 23 13.58 23.16 2.82
N PRO A 24 13.66 23.43 4.15
CA PRO A 24 14.86 23.12 4.94
C PRO A 24 15.10 21.60 5.11
N TYR A 25 14.06 20.77 5.03
CA TYR A 25 14.17 19.32 5.28
C TYR A 25 14.59 18.50 4.05
N CYS A 26 14.24 18.94 2.83
CA CYS A 26 14.43 18.12 1.62
C CYS A 26 14.97 18.89 0.40
N GLY A 27 15.40 20.15 0.58
CA GLY A 27 16.01 20.97 -0.48
C GLY A 27 15.10 21.33 -1.66
N ALA A 28 13.82 20.95 -1.66
CA ALA A 28 12.88 21.26 -2.74
C ALA A 28 12.62 22.77 -2.86
N ARG A 29 12.74 23.34 -4.07
CA ARG A 29 12.24 24.70 -4.35
C ARG A 29 10.72 24.72 -4.19
N ARG A 30 10.15 25.87 -3.80
CA ARG A 30 8.71 26.11 -3.86
C ARG A 30 8.22 26.14 -5.31
N ASN A 31 7.54 25.09 -5.75
CA ASN A 31 6.80 25.10 -7.01
C ASN A 31 5.55 25.98 -6.82
N LYS A 32 5.39 27.03 -7.63
CA LYS A 32 4.27 27.99 -7.52
C LYS A 32 2.97 27.51 -8.23
N ARG A 33 2.86 26.19 -8.47
CA ARG A 33 1.74 25.46 -9.08
C ARG A 33 1.67 24.08 -8.42
N GLY A 34 0.51 23.46 -8.18
CA GLY A 34 -0.84 23.87 -8.55
C GLY A 34 -1.76 24.18 -7.36
N LYS A 35 -2.66 25.14 -7.59
CA LYS A 35 -4.00 25.18 -6.96
C LYS A 35 -4.87 24.19 -7.77
N HIS A 36 -5.79 23.49 -7.11
CA HIS A 36 -6.54 22.29 -7.57
C HIS A 36 -5.83 20.94 -7.40
N ALA A 37 -6.31 20.17 -6.41
CA ALA A 37 -6.70 18.75 -6.53
C ALA A 37 -7.08 18.19 -5.14
N ASP A 38 -8.07 18.79 -4.46
CA ASP A 38 -8.64 18.22 -3.21
C ASP A 38 -10.13 18.58 -3.07
N ASP A 39 -10.90 18.26 -4.11
CA ASP A 39 -12.37 18.38 -4.17
C ASP A 39 -13.03 17.09 -4.74
N THR A 40 -12.23 16.08 -5.11
CA THR A 40 -12.69 14.94 -5.91
C THR A 40 -13.52 13.93 -5.12
N GLU A 41 -13.31 13.80 -3.79
CA GLU A 41 -14.12 12.91 -2.95
C GLU A 41 -15.54 13.47 -2.74
N ASN A 42 -15.65 14.79 -2.54
CA ASN A 42 -16.93 15.46 -2.35
C ASN A 42 -17.75 15.55 -3.66
N ALA A 43 -17.08 15.59 -4.83
CA ALA A 43 -17.75 15.53 -6.12
C ALA A 43 -18.40 14.16 -6.39
N LYS A 44 -17.66 13.06 -6.16
CA LYS A 44 -18.19 11.69 -6.35
C LYS A 44 -19.37 11.40 -5.43
N ALA A 45 -19.26 11.76 -4.14
CA ALA A 45 -20.35 11.59 -3.19
C ALA A 45 -21.63 12.36 -3.60
N LYS A 46 -21.50 13.63 -4.04
CA LYS A 46 -22.64 14.45 -4.48
C LYS A 46 -23.33 13.89 -5.74
N VAL A 47 -22.58 13.36 -6.70
CA VAL A 47 -23.16 12.71 -7.89
C VAL A 47 -23.94 11.46 -7.50
N ILE A 48 -23.40 10.61 -6.62
CA ILE A 48 -24.07 9.38 -6.17
C ILE A 48 -25.37 9.72 -5.41
N ILE A 49 -25.32 10.68 -4.48
CA ILE A 49 -26.51 11.14 -3.74
C ILE A 49 -27.57 11.73 -4.69
N GLY A 50 -27.15 12.52 -5.68
CA GLY A 50 -28.05 13.07 -6.70
C GLY A 50 -28.74 12.01 -7.56
N VAL A 51 -28.00 10.99 -8.00
CA VAL A 51 -28.54 9.85 -8.76
C VAL A 51 -29.50 9.03 -7.91
N LEU A 52 -29.17 8.74 -6.66
CA LEU A 52 -30.05 8.01 -5.74
C LEU A 52 -31.37 8.75 -5.49
N LEU A 53 -31.33 10.06 -5.25
CA LEU A 53 -32.55 10.88 -5.09
C LEU A 53 -33.41 10.89 -6.36
N LEU A 54 -32.78 11.00 -7.54
CA LEU A 54 -33.49 10.98 -8.82
C LEU A 54 -34.16 9.63 -9.10
N VAL A 55 -33.50 8.51 -8.80
CA VAL A 55 -34.07 7.16 -8.93
C VAL A 55 -35.25 6.96 -7.97
N VAL A 56 -35.15 7.44 -6.72
CA VAL A 56 -36.26 7.37 -5.74
C VAL A 56 -37.47 8.19 -6.20
N LEU A 57 -37.26 9.38 -6.79
CA LEU A 57 -38.34 10.20 -7.34
C LEU A 57 -39.03 9.53 -8.54
N ILE A 58 -38.26 8.89 -9.44
CA ILE A 58 -38.82 8.14 -10.57
C ILE A 58 -39.62 6.92 -10.07
N ALA A 59 -39.10 6.18 -9.08
CA ALA A 59 -39.81 5.05 -8.48
C ALA A 59 -41.13 5.49 -7.82
N ALA A 60 -41.12 6.60 -7.07
CA ALA A 60 -42.32 7.17 -6.47
C ALA A 60 -43.35 7.61 -7.53
N ALA A 61 -42.90 8.23 -8.63
CA ALA A 61 -43.76 8.61 -9.75
C ALA A 61 -44.37 7.39 -10.46
N MET A 62 -43.58 6.33 -10.70
CA MET A 62 -44.07 5.07 -11.28
C MET A 62 -45.10 4.39 -10.38
N ILE A 63 -44.87 4.34 -9.07
CA ILE A 63 -45.84 3.80 -8.10
C ILE A 63 -47.14 4.62 -8.09
N LEU A 64 -47.04 5.96 -8.19
CA LEU A 64 -48.20 6.85 -8.28
C LEU A 64 -49.00 6.62 -9.58
N ILE A 65 -48.32 6.45 -10.72
CA ILE A 65 -48.96 6.16 -12.01
C ILE A 65 -49.65 4.79 -12.00
N LEU A 66 -49.00 3.76 -11.43
CA LEU A 66 -49.58 2.41 -11.29
C LEU A 66 -50.71 2.34 -10.24
N SER A 67 -50.86 3.37 -9.40
CA SER A 67 -51.97 3.51 -8.45
C SER A 67 -53.21 4.20 -9.06
N LEU A 68 -53.14 4.64 -10.32
CA LEU A 68 -54.31 5.15 -11.05
C LEU A 68 -55.10 3.97 -11.64
N PRO A 69 -56.42 3.84 -11.36
CA PRO A 69 -57.25 2.82 -11.99
C PRO A 69 -57.55 3.18 -13.45
N GLY A 70 -56.59 2.91 -14.33
CA GLY A 70 -56.69 3.09 -15.78
C GLY A 70 -57.55 2.00 -16.44
N LYS A 71 -58.82 2.31 -16.71
CA LYS A 71 -59.72 1.47 -17.49
C LYS A 71 -59.52 1.69 -18.99
N THR A 72 -59.05 0.66 -19.71
CA THR A 72 -59.14 0.56 -21.17
C THR A 72 -59.34 -0.91 -21.60
N ASP A 73 -60.53 -1.22 -22.10
CA ASP A 73 -60.88 -2.47 -22.78
C ASP A 73 -60.36 -2.46 -24.25
N PRO A 74 -60.31 -3.60 -24.97
CA PRO A 74 -59.53 -3.74 -26.22
C PRO A 74 -60.34 -3.50 -27.51
N ASP A 75 -59.67 -3.27 -28.66
CA ASP A 75 -59.77 -4.09 -29.90
C ASP A 75 -59.05 -3.50 -31.15
N ALA A 76 -58.90 -4.36 -32.20
CA ALA A 76 -58.69 -4.04 -33.63
C ALA A 76 -57.28 -3.66 -34.21
N GLN A 77 -56.48 -4.69 -34.46
CA GLN A 77 -55.74 -5.09 -35.69
C GLN A 77 -55.48 -4.14 -36.90
N GLY A 78 -54.30 -4.28 -37.52
CA GLY A 78 -53.94 -3.83 -38.88
C GLY A 78 -52.46 -3.37 -39.00
N ALA A 79 -51.45 -4.23 -39.14
CA ALA A 79 -51.02 -5.00 -40.32
C ALA A 79 -50.26 -4.21 -41.41
N GLU A 80 -48.91 -4.14 -41.33
CA GLU A 80 -48.00 -4.47 -42.46
C GLU A 80 -46.50 -4.55 -42.06
N SER A 81 -45.76 -5.42 -42.77
CA SER A 81 -44.31 -5.70 -42.73
C SER A 81 -43.57 -4.82 -43.78
N PRO A 82 -42.21 -4.80 -43.97
CA PRO A 82 -41.23 -5.86 -43.64
C PRO A 82 -39.75 -5.48 -43.29
N THR A 83 -38.98 -6.50 -42.87
CA THR A 83 -37.51 -6.74 -43.05
C THR A 83 -36.49 -5.66 -42.62
N TYR A 84 -35.42 -5.98 -41.90
CA TYR A 84 -34.33 -6.88 -42.36
C TYR A 84 -33.40 -7.25 -41.18
N SER A 85 -33.00 -8.53 -41.15
CA SER A 85 -31.72 -9.15 -40.75
C SER A 85 -30.65 -8.38 -39.96
N ASP A 86 -29.77 -8.99 -39.15
CA ASP A 86 -29.64 -10.30 -38.46
C ASP A 86 -28.46 -10.09 -37.44
N ASP A 87 -28.05 -10.95 -36.51
CA ASP A 87 -28.29 -12.39 -36.25
C ASP A 87 -28.20 -12.68 -34.73
N GLY A 88 -28.59 -13.89 -34.29
CA GLY A 88 -28.23 -14.47 -32.99
C GLY A 88 -27.18 -15.57 -33.18
N ASN A 89 -26.09 -15.60 -32.41
CA ASN A 89 -25.98 -16.32 -31.13
C ASN A 89 -26.21 -17.85 -31.18
N ASN A 90 -25.25 -18.57 -30.57
CA ASN A 90 -25.36 -19.92 -30.00
C ASN A 90 -25.43 -21.13 -30.95
N THR A 91 -24.36 -21.95 -30.92
CA THR A 91 -24.52 -23.41 -30.87
C THR A 91 -23.74 -23.97 -29.68
N SER A 92 -24.46 -24.68 -28.83
CA SER A 92 -23.98 -25.30 -27.59
C SER A 92 -23.51 -26.75 -27.80
N ALA A 93 -22.35 -27.13 -27.26
CA ALA A 93 -22.03 -28.53 -26.95
C ALA A 93 -20.88 -28.66 -25.93
N SER A 94 -21.19 -29.18 -24.74
CA SER A 94 -20.29 -30.09 -23.98
C SER A 94 -20.54 -31.53 -24.50
N PRO A 95 -19.75 -32.59 -24.18
CA PRO A 95 -18.74 -32.71 -23.13
C PRO A 95 -17.41 -33.41 -23.55
N GLY A 96 -16.57 -33.73 -22.56
CA GLY A 96 -15.27 -34.41 -22.70
C GLY A 96 -14.14 -33.48 -22.25
N GLY A 97 -13.24 -33.82 -21.32
CA GLY A 97 -12.81 -35.14 -20.90
C GLY A 97 -11.56 -35.53 -21.67
N ASP A 98 -10.40 -35.40 -21.03
CA ASP A 98 -9.32 -36.40 -21.00
C ASP A 98 -8.09 -35.87 -20.25
N ALA A 99 -7.37 -36.78 -19.60
CA ALA A 99 -6.13 -36.50 -18.89
C ALA A 99 -4.93 -37.07 -19.66
N ASN A 100 -3.84 -36.31 -19.71
CA ASN A 100 -2.45 -36.74 -19.88
C ASN A 100 -1.58 -35.54 -19.47
N THR A 101 -0.57 -35.61 -18.61
CA THR A 101 0.33 -36.72 -18.21
C THR A 101 1.30 -37.16 -19.31
N SER A 102 2.37 -36.39 -19.40
CA SER A 102 3.74 -36.79 -19.75
C SER A 102 4.62 -35.70 -19.13
N ASP A 103 5.42 -35.95 -18.10
CA ASP A 103 6.52 -36.91 -18.03
C ASP A 103 7.37 -36.87 -19.31
N ASP A 104 8.41 -36.03 -19.29
CA ASP A 104 9.71 -36.46 -19.76
C ASP A 104 10.82 -35.72 -19.01
N ALA A 105 11.76 -36.50 -18.46
CA ALA A 105 12.92 -35.98 -17.77
C ALA A 105 14.03 -35.63 -18.77
N ASN A 106 14.90 -34.68 -18.42
CA ASN A 106 16.26 -34.72 -18.94
C ASN A 106 17.28 -34.35 -17.87
N ALA A 107 18.12 -35.33 -17.52
CA ALA A 107 19.26 -35.15 -16.64
C ALA A 107 20.49 -34.75 -17.48
N GLY A 108 21.18 -33.69 -17.07
CA GLY A 108 22.39 -33.21 -17.74
C GLY A 108 23.42 -32.75 -16.72
N ALA A 109 24.23 -33.67 -16.21
CA ALA A 109 25.28 -33.38 -15.24
C ALA A 109 26.62 -33.07 -15.94
N SER A 110 27.27 -31.99 -15.50
CA SER A 110 28.70 -31.68 -15.71
C SER A 110 29.18 -30.83 -14.53
N THR A 111 29.76 -31.39 -13.46
CA THR A 111 31.21 -31.62 -13.27
C THR A 111 32.07 -30.34 -13.34
N SER A 112 32.50 -29.85 -12.15
CA SER A 112 33.90 -29.62 -11.71
C SER A 112 34.88 -28.82 -12.61
N PRO A 113 35.81 -28.00 -12.03
CA PRO A 113 36.62 -28.41 -10.88
C PRO A 113 36.89 -27.38 -9.75
N SER A 114 37.38 -27.94 -8.66
CA SER A 114 38.10 -27.31 -7.54
C SER A 114 39.56 -27.00 -7.90
N ASP A 115 40.28 -26.40 -6.93
CA ASP A 115 41.67 -25.90 -6.93
C ASP A 115 41.67 -24.39 -7.24
N ASP A 116 42.21 -23.49 -6.41
CA ASP A 116 43.53 -23.53 -5.76
C ASP A 116 43.55 -23.39 -4.22
N ALA A 117 44.63 -23.91 -3.63
CA ALA A 117 44.98 -23.71 -2.24
C ALA A 117 45.70 -22.38 -1.99
N ASN A 118 45.52 -21.79 -0.80
CA ASN A 118 46.55 -20.93 -0.21
C ASN A 118 46.71 -21.22 1.28
N ALA A 119 47.80 -21.89 1.63
CA ALA A 119 48.23 -22.08 3.01
C ALA A 119 49.18 -20.93 3.39
N GLY A 120 48.75 -20.08 4.34
CA GLY A 120 49.52 -18.93 4.82
C GLY A 120 49.40 -18.79 6.33
N ALA A 121 50.42 -19.23 7.05
CA ALA A 121 50.43 -19.43 8.49
C ALA A 121 50.13 -18.20 9.35
N SER A 122 49.55 -18.50 10.51
CA SER A 122 49.44 -17.74 11.75
C SER A 122 50.56 -16.74 12.06
N THR A 123 50.15 -15.53 12.48
CA THR A 123 50.74 -14.86 13.65
C THR A 123 49.67 -14.07 14.41
N SER A 124 49.27 -14.56 15.59
CA SER A 124 48.88 -13.65 16.67
C SER A 124 50.15 -12.94 17.16
N PRO A 125 50.07 -11.66 17.51
CA PRO A 125 50.19 -11.33 18.94
C PRO A 125 48.94 -10.65 19.51
N SER A 126 48.84 -10.70 20.83
CA SER A 126 47.80 -10.09 21.66
C SER A 126 48.11 -8.62 22.01
N ASP A 127 47.17 -8.00 22.74
CA ASP A 127 47.32 -6.78 23.53
C ASP A 127 47.44 -5.48 22.69
N ASP A 128 46.52 -4.51 22.80
CA ASP A 128 46.15 -3.87 24.07
C ASP A 128 44.76 -3.21 24.11
N ALA A 129 44.32 -2.95 25.34
CA ALA A 129 42.99 -2.54 25.76
C ALA A 129 42.40 -1.25 25.12
N ASN A 130 41.08 -1.29 24.87
CA ASN A 130 40.21 -0.20 25.34
C ASN A 130 38.88 -0.76 25.89
N ALA A 131 38.82 -0.91 27.21
CA ALA A 131 37.64 -1.35 27.94
C ALA A 131 36.58 -0.24 28.04
N GLY A 132 35.95 0.09 26.91
CA GLY A 132 34.70 0.84 26.89
C GLY A 132 33.55 -0.02 27.42
N ALA A 133 33.37 -0.05 28.74
CA ALA A 133 32.30 -0.78 29.39
C ALA A 133 30.93 -0.25 28.93
N SER A 134 30.36 -0.88 27.90
CA SER A 134 28.97 -0.69 27.49
C SER A 134 28.07 -1.31 28.57
N THR A 135 27.76 -0.53 29.59
CA THR A 135 26.83 -0.90 30.66
C THR A 135 25.41 -0.93 30.10
N SER A 136 25.11 -1.94 29.27
CA SER A 136 23.74 -2.36 29.05
C SER A 136 23.14 -2.67 30.42
N PRO A 137 21.96 -2.12 30.77
CA PRO A 137 21.33 -2.43 32.05
C PRO A 137 21.09 -3.95 32.15
N PRO A 138 21.11 -4.54 33.37
CA PRO A 138 20.82 -5.95 33.54
C PRO A 138 19.46 -6.28 32.91
N ILE A 139 19.46 -7.23 31.98
CA ILE A 139 18.28 -7.64 31.22
C ILE A 139 17.35 -8.37 32.20
N ASP A 140 16.32 -7.69 32.67
CA ASP A 140 15.28 -8.33 33.49
C ASP A 140 14.57 -9.40 32.63
N PRO A 141 14.63 -10.69 32.99
CA PRO A 141 14.03 -11.76 32.19
C PRO A 141 12.49 -11.69 32.16
N ASN A 142 11.87 -10.89 33.03
CA ASN A 142 10.44 -10.60 33.03
C ASN A 142 10.10 -9.22 32.46
N ALA A 143 11.07 -8.52 31.83
CA ALA A 143 10.82 -7.26 31.16
C ALA A 143 9.76 -7.43 30.06
N LYS A 144 8.69 -6.63 30.14
CA LYS A 144 7.73 -6.48 29.05
C LYS A 144 8.11 -5.29 28.18
N VAL A 145 7.94 -5.43 26.87
CA VAL A 145 8.03 -4.30 25.92
C VAL A 145 7.04 -3.22 26.35
N GLN A 146 7.53 -1.99 26.55
CA GLN A 146 6.72 -0.84 26.98
C GLN A 146 6.33 0.04 25.79
N SER A 147 7.26 0.25 24.87
CA SER A 147 7.02 0.99 23.63
C SER A 147 7.79 0.39 22.45
N VAL A 148 7.27 0.63 21.25
CA VAL A 148 7.85 0.22 19.96
C VAL A 148 7.83 1.43 19.04
N SER A 149 8.82 1.57 18.17
CA SER A 149 8.92 2.64 17.19
C SER A 149 9.49 2.12 15.87
N ILE A 150 8.88 2.58 14.78
CA ILE A 150 9.34 2.33 13.41
C ILE A 150 10.39 3.40 13.09
N MET A 151 11.59 3.00 12.69
CA MET A 151 12.76 3.87 12.53
C MET A 151 13.25 3.84 11.08
N TYR A 152 13.58 5.01 10.52
CA TYR A 152 14.25 5.12 9.23
C TYR A 152 15.19 6.33 9.19
N GLY A 153 16.41 6.15 8.67
CA GLY A 153 17.43 7.20 8.64
C GLY A 153 17.85 7.72 10.03
N GLY A 154 17.75 6.89 11.07
CA GLY A 154 18.09 7.25 12.46
C GLY A 154 16.97 7.91 13.27
N GLU A 155 15.85 8.28 12.64
CA GLU A 155 14.69 8.90 13.31
C GLU A 155 13.48 7.95 13.36
N ALA A 156 12.63 8.09 14.38
CA ALA A 156 11.30 7.48 14.39
C ALA A 156 10.41 8.10 13.30
N LYS A 157 9.65 7.28 12.58
CA LYS A 157 8.75 7.69 11.49
C LYS A 157 7.34 7.18 11.72
N VAL A 158 6.39 8.10 11.73
CA VAL A 158 4.95 7.83 11.61
C VAL A 158 4.46 7.94 10.16
N ASP A 159 5.29 8.41 9.25
CA ASP A 159 5.02 8.42 7.82
C ASP A 159 6.29 8.33 6.95
N VAL A 160 6.16 7.69 5.79
CA VAL A 160 7.17 7.59 4.75
C VAL A 160 6.57 7.86 3.38
N THR A 161 7.39 8.28 2.41
CA THR A 161 6.95 8.52 1.04
C THR A 161 7.95 7.93 0.06
N MET A 162 7.46 7.07 -0.82
CA MET A 162 8.25 6.25 -1.76
C MET A 162 7.73 6.40 -3.19
N LYS A 163 8.52 5.99 -4.17
CA LYS A 163 8.11 5.82 -5.56
C LYS A 163 7.67 4.38 -5.84
N VAL A 164 6.79 4.17 -6.82
CA VAL A 164 6.43 2.83 -7.31
C VAL A 164 7.67 2.03 -7.68
N GLY A 165 7.82 0.84 -7.12
CA GLY A 165 8.95 -0.07 -7.31
C GLY A 165 10.14 0.16 -6.37
N GLU A 166 10.12 1.18 -5.51
CA GLU A 166 11.14 1.42 -4.49
C GLU A 166 11.00 0.44 -3.32
N THR A 167 12.13 0.10 -2.68
CA THR A 167 12.19 -0.71 -1.45
C THR A 167 12.83 0.09 -0.32
N LEU A 168 12.29 -0.04 0.89
CA LEU A 168 12.69 0.73 2.06
C LEU A 168 12.85 -0.20 3.27
N PRO A 169 14.08 -0.43 3.77
CA PRO A 169 14.28 -1.19 5.00
C PRO A 169 13.92 -0.31 6.21
N LEU A 170 12.90 -0.70 6.95
CA LEU A 170 12.54 -0.08 8.23
C LEU A 170 13.25 -0.83 9.36
N LYS A 171 13.80 -0.08 10.32
CA LYS A 171 14.34 -0.65 11.55
C LYS A 171 13.29 -0.57 12.65
N VAL A 172 13.28 -1.56 13.53
CA VAL A 172 12.52 -1.50 14.77
C VAL A 172 13.42 -0.94 15.88
N LYS A 173 12.85 -0.12 16.76
CA LYS A 173 13.41 0.17 18.09
C LYS A 173 12.32 -0.13 19.12
N MET A 174 12.67 -0.84 20.18
CA MET A 174 11.77 -1.04 21.31
C MET A 174 12.38 -0.45 22.59
N THR A 175 11.59 -0.34 23.65
CA THR A 175 12.09 0.12 24.96
C THR A 175 11.32 -0.61 26.07
N PRO A 176 12.03 -1.25 27.04
CA PRO A 176 13.47 -1.56 26.98
C PRO A 176 13.80 -2.43 25.74
N GLU A 177 15.08 -2.51 25.36
CA GLU A 177 15.52 -3.42 24.31
C GLU A 177 15.50 -4.86 24.86
N ILE A 178 14.81 -5.78 24.19
CA ILE A 178 14.63 -7.16 24.67
C ILE A 178 14.83 -8.12 23.50
N GLU A 179 15.78 -9.04 23.65
CA GLU A 179 16.07 -10.06 22.64
C GLU A 179 14.98 -11.14 22.56
N GLY A 180 14.97 -11.91 21.47
CA GLY A 180 14.00 -13.00 21.25
C GLY A 180 12.56 -12.55 20.97
N LYS A 181 12.28 -11.24 20.90
CA LYS A 181 10.96 -10.70 20.54
C LYS A 181 10.78 -10.67 19.02
N VAL A 182 9.64 -11.17 18.54
CA VAL A 182 9.31 -11.24 17.11
C VAL A 182 8.52 -10.01 16.66
N ALA A 183 8.98 -9.35 15.60
CA ALA A 183 8.27 -8.28 14.91
C ALA A 183 7.20 -8.85 13.97
N GLN A 184 5.93 -8.53 14.23
CA GLN A 184 4.81 -8.84 13.33
C GLN A 184 4.46 -7.59 12.54
N TRP A 185 4.60 -7.66 11.22
CA TRP A 185 4.26 -6.57 10.30
C TRP A 185 2.98 -6.88 9.53
N ASP A 186 2.16 -5.86 9.34
CA ASP A 186 0.91 -5.91 8.57
C ASP A 186 0.74 -4.62 7.73
N THR A 187 -0.06 -4.70 6.66
CA THR A 187 -0.38 -3.56 5.78
C THR A 187 -1.89 -3.53 5.51
N SER A 188 -2.52 -2.37 5.71
CA SER A 188 -3.96 -2.20 5.44
C SER A 188 -4.34 -2.40 3.97
N ASP A 189 -3.37 -2.30 3.06
CA ASP A 189 -3.55 -2.49 1.62
C ASP A 189 -2.23 -2.96 0.97
N ALA A 190 -2.16 -4.27 0.73
CA ALA A 190 -1.04 -4.93 0.05
C ALA A 190 -0.95 -4.60 -1.46
N THR A 191 -1.97 -4.00 -2.07
CA THR A 191 -1.92 -3.56 -3.48
C THR A 191 -1.16 -2.24 -3.65
N VAL A 192 -1.10 -1.42 -2.58
CA VAL A 192 -0.32 -0.17 -2.53
C VAL A 192 1.12 -0.44 -2.10
N ALA A 193 1.32 -1.14 -0.97
CA ALA A 193 2.66 -1.54 -0.52
C ALA A 193 2.61 -2.79 0.37
N THR A 194 3.59 -3.68 0.18
CA THR A 194 3.84 -4.85 1.05
C THR A 194 5.03 -4.64 1.96
N VAL A 195 5.16 -5.50 2.97
CA VAL A 195 6.25 -5.51 3.95
C VAL A 195 6.69 -6.95 4.20
N THR A 196 7.99 -7.20 4.31
CA THR A 196 8.53 -8.51 4.70
C THR A 196 8.59 -8.65 6.23
N MET A 197 8.79 -9.87 6.73
CA MET A 197 9.00 -10.10 8.18
C MET A 197 10.21 -9.31 8.73
N ASP A 198 11.23 -9.09 7.90
CA ASP A 198 12.42 -8.28 8.24
C ASP A 198 12.17 -6.75 8.21
N GLY A 199 10.94 -6.31 7.97
CA GLY A 199 10.58 -4.88 7.91
C GLY A 199 10.98 -4.17 6.61
N VAL A 200 11.23 -4.91 5.52
CA VAL A 200 11.49 -4.30 4.21
C VAL A 200 10.17 -4.01 3.49
N VAL A 201 9.85 -2.72 3.34
CA VAL A 201 8.66 -2.26 2.62
C VAL A 201 8.93 -2.18 1.13
N LYS A 202 8.01 -2.64 0.29
CA LYS A 202 8.04 -2.52 -1.17
C LYS A 202 6.82 -1.74 -1.67
N ALA A 203 7.07 -0.65 -2.37
CA ALA A 203 6.01 0.15 -3.00
C ALA A 203 5.54 -0.50 -4.31
N ILE A 204 4.25 -0.84 -4.41
CA ILE A 204 3.67 -1.59 -5.55
C ILE A 204 2.89 -0.67 -6.48
N SER A 205 1.97 0.13 -5.96
CA SER A 205 1.13 1.03 -6.76
C SER A 205 0.91 2.37 -6.05
N LYS A 206 0.57 3.40 -6.82
CA LYS A 206 0.30 4.75 -6.30
C LYS A 206 -0.89 4.74 -5.35
N GLY A 207 -0.69 5.22 -4.13
CA GLY A 207 -1.74 5.25 -3.12
C GLY A 207 -1.23 5.61 -1.73
N LYS A 208 -2.05 5.30 -0.72
CA LYS A 208 -1.72 5.45 0.70
C LYS A 208 -2.18 4.18 1.43
N THR A 209 -1.28 3.55 2.18
CA THR A 209 -1.60 2.44 3.09
C THR A 209 -1.00 2.73 4.48
N THR A 210 -1.59 2.14 5.52
CA THR A 210 -1.02 2.14 6.87
C THR A 210 -0.31 0.81 7.12
N LEU A 211 0.93 0.91 7.55
CA LEU A 211 1.77 -0.19 7.99
C LEU A 211 1.66 -0.32 9.51
N THR A 212 1.36 -1.52 10.01
CA THR A 212 1.25 -1.80 11.45
C THR A 212 2.38 -2.74 11.88
N LEU A 213 3.13 -2.35 12.89
CA LEU A 213 4.10 -3.19 13.59
C LEU A 213 3.51 -3.58 14.95
N THR A 214 3.53 -4.87 15.27
CA THR A 214 3.15 -5.39 16.60
C THR A 214 4.29 -6.23 17.19
N ILE A 215 4.66 -5.97 18.44
CA ILE A 215 5.57 -6.80 19.24
C ILE A 215 4.98 -6.96 20.63
N ASP A 216 4.78 -8.20 21.09
CA ASP A 216 4.32 -8.50 22.46
C ASP A 216 3.03 -7.72 22.83
N GLY A 217 2.12 -7.59 21.86
CA GLY A 217 0.87 -6.81 21.95
C GLY A 217 1.01 -5.29 21.81
N VAL A 218 2.22 -4.73 21.85
CA VAL A 218 2.49 -3.29 21.69
C VAL A 218 2.55 -2.95 20.20
N LYS A 219 1.87 -1.87 19.78
CA LYS A 219 1.75 -1.47 18.38
C LYS A 219 2.48 -0.16 18.05
N ALA A 220 2.95 -0.06 16.82
CA ALA A 220 3.40 1.18 16.18
C ALA A 220 2.87 1.24 14.74
N GLU A 221 2.50 2.42 14.26
CA GLU A 221 1.93 2.62 12.92
C GLU A 221 2.77 3.57 12.07
N CYS A 222 2.84 3.31 10.76
CA CYS A 222 3.50 4.18 9.79
C CYS A 222 2.65 4.33 8.51
N THR A 223 2.29 5.55 8.13
CA THR A 223 1.62 5.82 6.85
C THR A 223 2.63 5.73 5.69
N VAL A 224 2.45 4.79 4.79
CA VAL A 224 3.20 4.69 3.53
C VAL A 224 2.44 5.44 2.43
N ARG A 225 3.06 6.45 1.82
CA ARG A 225 2.53 7.14 0.62
C ARG A 225 3.36 6.77 -0.60
N VAL A 226 2.74 6.15 -1.59
CA VAL A 226 3.41 5.77 -2.84
C VAL A 226 3.04 6.75 -3.94
N ARG A 227 4.05 7.28 -4.63
CA ARG A 227 3.92 8.19 -5.77
C ARG A 227 4.43 7.53 -7.06
N ASP A 228 4.06 8.12 -8.18
CA ASP A 228 4.61 7.77 -9.50
C ASP A 228 6.14 7.91 -9.53
N LYS A 229 6.78 7.23 -10.49
CA LYS A 229 8.25 7.22 -10.66
C LYS A 229 8.82 8.58 -11.05
#